data_AF-A0A318B3W1-F1
#
_entry.id   AF-A0A318B3W1-F1
#
_cell.length_a   1.000
_cell.length_b   1.000
_cell.length_c   1.000
_cell.angle_alpha   90.00
_cell.angle_beta   90.00
_cell.angle_gamma   90.00
#
_symmetry.space_group_name_H-M   'P 1'
#
loop_
_entity.id
_entity.type
_entity.pdbx_description
1 polymer ?
#
loop_
_entity_poly.entity_id
_entity_poly.type
_entity_poly.pdbx_seq_one_letter_code
_entity_poly.pdbx_strand_id
1 'polypeptide(L)'
;MRWLAVVVAATIAMGLGGCSPLTTDQPIFGPADVGDAPRLREGLWVASGEDCRIPSQRPLAGWPRCAKSDTLLVRRGEALSLHEEDARVGRYYWASWPYVVVDGVPLIVQTRLPENPFDDPAQPLKSKGDHMYFALEVEGRDPEGGVTALLLYLVTCGPEGEHDAPWPGVRQDPQGGCIVDGPAAVREAARRSRAQQDGMHFRWIREARTDDFAKVRR
;
A
#
# COMPACT_ATOMS: atom_id res chain seq x y z
N MET A 1 44.36 -13.26 20.71
CA MET A 1 43.56 -12.27 19.95
C MET A 1 43.13 -12.81 18.57
N ARG A 2 42.49 -13.99 18.48
CA ARG A 2 41.95 -14.56 17.21
C ARG A 2 40.53 -15.13 17.32
N TRP A 3 39.88 -15.02 18.49
CA TRP A 3 38.58 -15.64 18.78
C TRP A 3 37.40 -14.66 18.82
N LEU A 4 37.66 -13.35 18.74
CA LEU A 4 36.62 -12.30 18.76
C LEU A 4 36.02 -11.99 17.37
N ALA A 5 36.63 -12.47 16.29
CA ALA A 5 36.17 -12.18 14.92
C ALA A 5 35.05 -13.11 14.43
N VAL A 6 34.81 -14.25 15.07
CA VAL A 6 33.83 -15.25 14.60
C VAL A 6 32.42 -14.99 15.17
N VAL A 7 32.30 -14.31 16.30
CA VAL A 7 31.00 -14.07 16.95
C VAL A 7 30.25 -12.87 16.35
N VAL A 8 30.94 -11.91 15.73
CA VAL A 8 30.31 -10.71 15.16
C VAL A 8 29.71 -10.94 13.76
N ALA A 9 30.17 -11.97 13.03
CA ALA A 9 29.63 -12.29 11.71
C ALA A 9 28.32 -13.10 11.73
N ALA A 10 27.98 -13.75 12.85
CA ALA A 10 26.80 -14.59 12.96
C ALA A 10 25.52 -13.83 13.36
N THR A 11 25.63 -12.61 13.89
CA THR A 11 24.48 -11.85 14.43
C THR A 11 23.79 -10.95 13.39
N ILE A 12 24.39 -10.73 12.22
CA ILE A 12 23.84 -9.84 11.18
C ILE A 12 22.84 -10.57 10.26
N ALA A 13 22.75 -11.90 10.31
CA ALA A 13 21.90 -12.68 9.41
C ALA A 13 20.44 -12.86 9.88
N MET A 14 20.13 -12.64 11.17
CA MET A 14 18.83 -13.01 11.76
C MET A 14 17.76 -11.89 11.74
N GLY A 15 17.96 -10.83 10.94
CA GLY A 15 17.18 -9.59 11.07
C GLY A 15 16.22 -9.25 9.92
N LEU A 16 16.13 -10.04 8.85
CA LEU A 16 15.41 -9.64 7.63
C LEU A 16 14.15 -10.46 7.31
N GLY A 17 13.65 -11.25 8.26
CA GLY A 17 12.43 -12.08 8.12
C GLY A 17 11.10 -11.31 8.09
N GLY A 18 11.07 -10.10 7.52
CA GLY A 18 9.84 -9.34 7.33
C GLY A 18 8.99 -9.90 6.19
N CYS A 19 7.68 -9.67 6.27
CA CYS A 19 6.73 -9.89 5.16
C CYS A 19 7.28 -9.32 3.86
N SER A 20 7.77 -10.16 2.96
CA SER A 20 8.21 -9.69 1.65
C SER A 20 6.97 -9.31 0.83
N PRO A 21 6.81 -8.03 0.42
CA PRO A 21 5.70 -7.62 -0.42
C PRO A 21 5.76 -8.39 -1.74
N LEU A 22 4.60 -8.85 -2.19
CA LEU A 22 4.46 -9.39 -3.53
C LEU A 22 4.71 -8.25 -4.51
N THR A 23 5.79 -8.38 -5.28
CA THR A 23 6.22 -7.37 -6.25
C THR A 23 6.64 -8.06 -7.54
N THR A 24 6.35 -7.45 -8.70
CA THR A 24 6.71 -8.00 -10.01
C THR A 24 7.25 -6.92 -10.94
N ASP A 25 8.15 -7.29 -11.85
CA ASP A 25 8.70 -6.36 -12.85
C ASP A 25 7.64 -5.94 -13.87
N GLN A 26 6.80 -6.89 -14.31
CA GLN A 26 5.71 -6.63 -15.26
C GLN A 26 4.36 -6.66 -14.54
N PRO A 27 3.36 -5.89 -15.00
CA PRO A 27 2.01 -5.97 -14.45
C PRO A 27 1.42 -7.35 -14.73
N ILE A 28 0.82 -7.97 -13.71
CA ILE A 28 0.11 -9.25 -13.86
C ILE A 28 -1.32 -9.03 -14.38
N PHE A 29 -1.92 -7.89 -14.05
CA PHE A 29 -3.25 -7.50 -14.49
C PHE A 29 -3.18 -6.33 -15.46
N GLY A 30 -3.96 -6.41 -16.53
CA GLY A 30 -4.16 -5.37 -17.52
C GLY A 30 -5.59 -4.82 -17.54
N PRO A 31 -5.90 -3.91 -18.48
CA PRO A 31 -7.24 -3.31 -18.59
C PRO A 31 -8.38 -4.31 -18.79
N ALA A 32 -8.10 -5.47 -19.41
CA ALA A 32 -9.09 -6.52 -19.62
C ALA A 32 -9.51 -7.23 -18.33
N ASP A 33 -8.69 -7.18 -17.28
CA ASP A 33 -8.94 -7.86 -16.01
C ASP A 33 -9.78 -7.02 -15.04
N VAL A 34 -9.98 -5.73 -15.32
CA VAL A 34 -10.76 -4.83 -14.44
C VAL A 34 -12.19 -5.34 -14.23
N GLY A 35 -12.78 -5.95 -15.26
CA GLY A 35 -14.13 -6.53 -15.20
C GLY A 35 -15.17 -5.53 -14.66
N ASP A 36 -16.02 -6.01 -13.76
CA ASP A 36 -17.02 -5.21 -13.05
C ASP A 36 -16.54 -4.73 -11.67
N ALA A 37 -15.22 -4.57 -11.49
CA ALA A 37 -14.66 -4.13 -10.22
C ALA A 37 -15.31 -2.81 -9.75
N PRO A 38 -15.72 -2.73 -8.47
CA PRO A 38 -16.36 -1.54 -7.97
C PRO A 38 -15.37 -0.38 -7.92
N ARG A 39 -15.84 0.82 -8.26
CA ARG A 39 -15.00 2.01 -8.26
C ARG A 39 -14.87 2.57 -6.85
N LEU A 40 -13.65 2.97 -6.49
CA LEU A 40 -13.43 3.81 -5.32
C LEU A 40 -14.06 5.18 -5.56
N ARG A 41 -14.82 5.68 -4.61
CA ARG A 41 -15.37 7.03 -4.67
C ARG A 41 -14.23 8.06 -4.70
N GLU A 42 -14.30 9.00 -5.64
CA GLU A 42 -13.32 10.08 -5.71
C GLU A 42 -13.42 11.01 -4.49
N GLY A 43 -12.27 11.52 -4.04
CA GLY A 43 -12.18 12.43 -2.90
C GLY A 43 -11.13 12.03 -1.87
N LEU A 44 -11.24 12.63 -0.70
CA LEU A 44 -10.34 12.40 0.43
C LEU A 44 -10.80 11.18 1.23
N TRP A 45 -9.84 10.29 1.44
CA TRP A 45 -9.93 9.09 2.25
C TRP A 45 -8.95 9.22 3.40
N VAL A 46 -9.30 8.68 4.56
CA VAL A 46 -8.40 8.63 5.71
C VAL A 46 -8.44 7.25 6.33
N ALA A 47 -7.28 6.76 6.75
CA ALA A 47 -7.23 5.53 7.52
C ALA A 47 -8.02 5.70 8.84
N SER A 48 -8.89 4.74 9.12
CA SER A 48 -9.60 4.65 10.39
C SER A 48 -8.62 4.13 11.45
N GLY A 49 -8.06 5.05 12.23
CA GLY A 49 -7.30 4.76 13.44
C GLY A 49 -8.03 5.24 14.70
N GLU A 50 -7.52 4.88 15.87
CA GLU A 50 -8.10 5.24 17.17
C GLU A 50 -8.32 6.77 17.29
N ASP A 51 -9.55 7.14 17.66
CA ASP A 51 -10.02 8.47 18.12
C ASP A 51 -9.60 9.72 17.31
N CYS A 52 -9.21 9.59 16.04
CA CYS A 52 -8.88 10.75 15.22
C CYS A 52 -10.14 11.47 14.72
N ARG A 53 -10.55 12.54 15.43
CA ARG A 53 -11.67 13.39 15.03
C ARG A 53 -11.31 14.30 13.86
N ILE A 54 -11.80 13.96 12.67
CA ILE A 54 -11.55 14.71 11.43
C ILE A 54 -12.57 15.85 11.27
N PRO A 55 -12.15 17.12 11.26
CA PRO A 55 -13.05 18.24 10.97
C PRO A 55 -13.29 18.32 9.46
N SER A 56 -14.16 17.46 8.93
CA SER A 56 -14.39 17.31 7.48
C SER A 56 -14.79 18.61 6.77
N GLN A 57 -15.36 19.59 7.47
CA GLN A 57 -15.71 20.88 6.87
C GLN A 57 -14.51 21.82 6.67
N ARG A 58 -13.37 21.56 7.31
CA ARG A 58 -12.16 22.36 7.15
C ARG A 58 -11.31 21.87 5.96
N PRO A 59 -10.52 22.77 5.36
CA PRO A 59 -9.51 22.36 4.39
C PRO A 59 -8.50 21.40 5.02
N LEU A 60 -7.89 20.53 4.21
CA LEU A 60 -6.89 19.54 4.63
C LEU A 60 -5.76 20.14 5.48
N ALA A 61 -5.30 21.36 5.17
CA ALA A 61 -4.28 22.05 5.96
C ALA A 61 -4.68 22.25 7.44
N GLY A 62 -5.98 22.35 7.73
CA GLY A 62 -6.53 22.49 9.08
C GLY A 62 -6.86 21.17 9.78
N TRP A 63 -6.55 20.02 9.17
CA TRP A 63 -6.76 18.71 9.78
C TRP A 63 -5.68 18.37 10.82
N PRO A 64 -6.01 17.58 11.85
CA PRO A 64 -5.02 17.10 12.81
C PRO A 64 -4.00 16.17 12.14
N ARG A 65 -2.80 16.07 12.72
CA ARG A 65 -1.71 15.23 12.19
C ARG A 65 -2.13 13.75 12.03
N CYS A 66 -2.90 13.22 12.98
CA CYS A 66 -3.43 11.84 12.90
C CYS A 66 -4.27 11.57 11.65
N ALA A 67 -4.92 12.59 11.09
CA ALA A 67 -5.70 12.42 9.86
C ALA A 67 -4.81 12.55 8.62
N LYS A 68 -3.76 13.38 8.68
CA LYS A 68 -2.92 13.73 7.54
C LYS A 68 -1.96 12.62 7.14
N SER A 69 -1.32 11.94 8.09
CA SER A 69 -0.29 10.93 7.83
C SER A 69 -0.80 9.78 6.95
N ASP A 70 -2.09 9.46 7.05
CA ASP A 70 -2.73 8.36 6.33
C ASP A 70 -3.89 8.86 5.45
N THR A 71 -3.78 10.11 4.95
CA THR A 71 -4.72 10.65 3.97
C THR A 71 -4.37 10.14 2.57
N LEU A 72 -5.36 9.58 1.89
CA LEU A 72 -5.33 9.32 0.45
C LEU A 72 -6.29 10.27 -0.27
N LEU A 73 -5.91 10.69 -1.46
CA LEU A 73 -6.79 11.35 -2.42
C LEU A 73 -7.00 10.42 -3.61
N VAL A 74 -8.23 9.97 -3.84
CA VAL A 74 -8.59 9.18 -5.01
C VAL A 74 -9.16 10.09 -6.09
N ARG A 75 -8.58 10.05 -7.29
CA ARG A 75 -9.10 10.78 -8.46
C ARG A 75 -8.67 10.09 -9.76
N ARG A 76 -9.57 9.94 -10.73
CA ARG A 76 -9.24 9.54 -12.12
C ARG A 76 -8.33 8.30 -12.25
N GLY A 77 -8.51 7.29 -11.38
CA GLY A 77 -7.68 6.07 -11.38
C GLY A 77 -6.29 6.21 -10.74
N GLU A 78 -6.03 7.32 -10.04
CA GLU A 78 -4.83 7.54 -9.24
C GLU A 78 -5.19 7.66 -7.76
N ALA A 79 -4.32 7.14 -6.91
CA ALA A 79 -4.34 7.40 -5.47
C ALA A 79 -3.14 8.29 -5.15
N LEU A 80 -3.36 9.42 -4.50
CA LEU A 80 -2.29 10.26 -4.01
C LEU A 80 -2.19 10.12 -2.50
N SER A 81 -1.04 9.71 -1.98
CA SER A 81 -0.79 9.67 -0.54
C SER A 81 -0.14 10.97 -0.09
N LEU A 82 -0.63 11.51 1.04
CA LEU A 82 -0.05 12.71 1.63
C LEU A 82 1.13 12.32 2.53
N HIS A 83 2.32 12.81 2.21
CA HIS A 83 3.53 12.56 2.99
C HIS A 83 4.01 13.82 3.69
N GLU A 84 4.52 13.67 4.91
CA GLU A 84 5.15 14.73 5.68
C GLU A 84 6.63 14.87 5.27
N GLU A 85 7.02 16.03 4.77
CA GLU A 85 8.41 16.34 4.38
C GLU A 85 9.24 16.77 5.60
N ASP A 86 8.69 17.68 6.42
CA ASP A 86 9.30 18.11 7.67
C ASP A 86 8.21 18.44 8.69
N ALA A 87 8.13 17.58 9.71
CA ALA A 87 7.13 17.68 10.78
C ALA A 87 7.24 18.97 11.60
N ARG A 88 8.42 19.61 11.65
CA ARG A 88 8.64 20.84 12.44
C ARG A 88 7.97 22.05 11.82
N VAL A 89 7.86 22.06 10.48
CA VAL A 89 7.28 23.17 9.71
C VAL A 89 5.93 22.82 9.09
N GLY A 90 5.45 21.58 9.28
CA GLY A 90 4.17 21.11 8.77
C GLY A 90 4.09 21.16 7.24
N ARG A 91 5.21 20.82 6.56
CA ARG A 91 5.25 20.73 5.10
C ARG A 91 4.86 19.33 4.65
N TYR A 92 4.01 19.28 3.64
CA TYR A 92 3.51 18.04 3.06
C TYR A 92 3.65 18.07 1.53
N TYR A 93 3.76 16.88 0.94
CA TYR A 93 3.71 16.66 -0.50
C TYR A 93 2.80 15.48 -0.83
N TRP A 94 2.32 15.42 -2.08
CA TRP A 94 1.54 14.30 -2.59
C TRP A 94 2.45 13.35 -3.38
N ALA A 95 2.44 12.06 -3.05
CA ALA A 95 3.02 11.02 -3.90
C ALA A 95 1.90 10.34 -4.71
N SER A 96 2.06 10.26 -6.02
CA SER A 96 1.06 9.63 -6.90
C SER A 96 1.32 8.14 -7.07
N TRP A 97 0.26 7.36 -6.97
CA TRP A 97 0.23 5.91 -7.16
C TRP A 97 -0.83 5.57 -8.22
N PRO A 98 -0.42 5.35 -9.48
CA PRO A 98 -1.36 4.85 -10.48
C PRO A 98 -1.74 3.42 -10.11
N TYR A 99 -3.03 3.13 -10.08
CA TYR A 99 -3.52 1.80 -9.69
C TYR A 99 -4.57 1.27 -10.65
N VAL A 100 -4.72 -0.06 -10.66
CA VAL A 100 -5.87 -0.76 -11.22
C VAL A 100 -6.51 -1.60 -10.14
N VAL A 101 -7.85 -1.63 -10.12
CA VAL A 101 -8.62 -2.53 -9.26
C VAL A 101 -9.22 -3.61 -10.14
N VAL A 102 -8.98 -4.85 -9.76
CA VAL A 102 -9.40 -6.05 -10.47
C VAL A 102 -10.49 -6.71 -9.63
N ASP A 103 -11.52 -7.22 -10.31
CA ASP A 103 -12.64 -7.92 -9.69
C ASP A 103 -12.21 -9.13 -8.86
N GLY A 104 -13.09 -9.70 -8.04
CA GLY A 104 -12.82 -10.90 -7.24
C GLY A 104 -13.01 -10.72 -5.73
N VAL A 105 -12.71 -11.78 -4.97
CA VAL A 105 -12.85 -11.83 -3.51
C VAL A 105 -11.55 -12.38 -2.89
N PRO A 106 -10.71 -11.55 -2.25
CA PRO A 106 -10.80 -10.08 -2.19
C PRO A 106 -10.56 -9.45 -3.58
N LEU A 107 -10.88 -8.15 -3.70
CA LEU A 107 -10.45 -7.36 -4.86
C LEU A 107 -8.93 -7.23 -4.83
N ILE A 108 -8.30 -7.14 -6.00
CA ILE A 108 -6.85 -6.93 -6.10
C ILE A 108 -6.58 -5.52 -6.59
N VAL A 109 -5.72 -4.80 -5.87
CA VAL A 109 -5.18 -3.52 -6.29
C VAL A 109 -3.75 -3.77 -6.76
N GLN A 110 -3.47 -3.51 -8.03
CA GLN A 110 -2.11 -3.48 -8.56
C GLN A 110 -1.71 -2.02 -8.76
N THR A 111 -0.59 -1.62 -8.18
CA THR A 111 -0.03 -0.27 -8.32
C THR A 111 1.37 -0.34 -8.89
N ARG A 112 1.77 0.69 -9.64
CA ARG A 112 3.17 0.85 -10.04
C ARG A 112 3.93 1.54 -8.91
N LEU A 113 5.02 0.93 -8.45
CA LEU A 113 5.97 1.58 -7.56
C LEU A 113 6.59 2.76 -8.33
N PRO A 114 6.54 3.99 -7.78
CA PRO A 114 7.22 5.11 -8.41
C PRO A 114 8.73 4.81 -8.43
N GLU A 115 9.44 5.28 -9.46
CA GLU A 115 10.89 5.06 -9.62
C GLU A 115 11.71 5.59 -8.42
N ASN A 116 11.11 6.45 -7.60
CA ASN A 116 11.70 6.98 -6.39
C ASN A 116 10.60 7.32 -5.36
N PRO A 117 10.10 6.34 -4.57
CA PRO A 117 9.00 6.60 -3.64
C PRO A 117 9.46 7.47 -2.46
N PHE A 118 10.74 7.42 -2.12
CA PHE A 118 11.36 8.13 -1.02
C PHE A 118 12.83 8.40 -1.36
N ASP A 119 13.13 9.58 -1.90
CA ASP A 119 14.49 10.11 -2.08
C ASP A 119 15.14 10.43 -0.70
N ASP A 120 15.01 9.53 0.27
CA ASP A 120 15.96 9.45 1.38
C ASP A 120 17.08 8.49 0.95
N PRO A 121 18.25 8.98 0.54
CA PRO A 121 19.38 8.13 0.17
C PRO A 121 19.85 7.20 1.31
N ALA A 122 19.37 7.40 2.55
CA ALA A 122 19.65 6.52 3.68
C ALA A 122 18.78 5.25 3.73
N GLN A 123 17.63 5.20 3.05
CA GLN A 123 16.70 4.06 3.12
C GLN A 123 16.06 3.73 1.76
N PRO A 124 16.84 3.20 0.81
CA PRO A 124 16.25 2.61 -0.39
C PRO A 124 15.39 1.42 0.05
N LEU A 125 14.07 1.55 -0.11
CA LEU A 125 13.20 0.39 -0.24
C LEU A 125 13.69 -0.38 -1.47
N LYS A 126 14.58 -1.36 -1.26
CA LYS A 126 15.05 -2.27 -2.30
C LYS A 126 13.96 -3.27 -2.66
N SER A 127 12.73 -2.83 -2.89
CA SER A 127 11.74 -3.66 -3.56
C SER A 127 12.17 -3.74 -5.02
N LYS A 128 12.68 -4.91 -5.44
CA LYS A 128 12.80 -5.23 -6.85
C LYS A 128 11.42 -5.54 -7.39
N GLY A 129 11.07 -4.93 -8.51
CA GLY A 129 9.74 -5.00 -9.11
C GLY A 129 9.15 -3.60 -9.28
N ASP A 130 8.55 -3.36 -10.44
CA ASP A 130 7.89 -2.10 -10.76
C ASP A 130 6.44 -2.08 -10.25
N HIS A 131 5.88 -3.23 -9.87
CA HIS A 131 4.49 -3.38 -9.49
C HIS A 131 4.35 -4.02 -8.11
N MET A 132 3.42 -3.52 -7.32
CA MET A 132 3.08 -4.02 -5.99
C MET A 132 1.59 -4.32 -5.90
N TYR A 133 1.23 -5.28 -5.05
CA TYR A 133 -0.14 -5.79 -4.94
C TYR A 133 -0.69 -5.60 -3.54
N PHE A 134 -1.90 -5.08 -3.46
CA PHE A 134 -2.73 -5.07 -2.27
C PHE A 134 -4.02 -5.85 -2.53
N ALA A 135 -4.63 -6.30 -1.45
CA ALA A 135 -5.96 -6.84 -1.46
C ALA A 135 -6.91 -5.86 -0.77
N LEU A 136 -8.12 -5.79 -1.29
CA LEU A 136 -9.15 -4.84 -0.87
C LEU A 136 -10.46 -5.57 -0.57
N GLU A 137 -10.99 -5.34 0.62
CA GLU A 137 -12.30 -5.80 1.05
C GLU A 137 -13.22 -4.60 1.22
N VAL A 138 -14.40 -4.65 0.60
CA VAL A 138 -15.37 -3.53 0.64
C VAL A 138 -16.19 -3.61 1.90
N GLU A 139 -16.14 -2.56 2.72
CA GLU A 139 -16.86 -2.47 4.00
C GLU A 139 -18.07 -1.53 3.92
N GLY A 140 -18.08 -0.61 2.95
CA GLY A 140 -19.15 0.36 2.78
C GLY A 140 -19.27 0.86 1.34
N ARG A 141 -20.50 1.18 0.94
CA ARG A 141 -20.86 1.74 -0.36
C ARG A 141 -21.82 2.90 -0.22
N ASP A 142 -21.80 3.82 -1.19
CA ASP A 142 -22.85 4.82 -1.35
C ASP A 142 -24.04 4.29 -2.18
N PRO A 143 -25.14 5.05 -2.31
CA PRO A 143 -26.31 4.63 -3.09
C PRO A 143 -26.02 4.38 -4.57
N GLU A 144 -24.99 5.01 -5.14
CA GLU A 144 -24.53 4.78 -6.51
C GLU A 144 -23.65 3.52 -6.66
N GLY A 145 -23.33 2.84 -5.55
CA GLY A 145 -22.51 1.64 -5.51
C GLY A 145 -21.01 1.88 -5.44
N GLY A 146 -20.57 3.14 -5.36
CA GLY A 146 -19.19 3.53 -5.13
C GLY A 146 -18.69 3.09 -3.76
N VAL A 147 -17.48 2.57 -3.68
CA VAL A 147 -16.87 2.16 -2.41
C VAL A 147 -16.60 3.41 -1.56
N THR A 148 -17.02 3.39 -0.29
CA THR A 148 -16.85 4.50 0.68
C THR A 148 -16.19 4.07 1.99
N ALA A 149 -16.07 2.76 2.24
CA ALA A 149 -15.24 2.21 3.30
C ALA A 149 -14.64 0.89 2.83
N LEU A 150 -13.39 0.62 3.22
CA LEU A 150 -12.64 -0.55 2.78
C LEU A 150 -11.59 -0.95 3.80
N LEU A 151 -11.24 -2.24 3.79
CA LEU A 151 -10.03 -2.78 4.39
C LEU A 151 -9.01 -3.03 3.28
N LEU A 152 -7.79 -2.52 3.46
CA LEU A 152 -6.66 -2.67 2.54
C LEU A 152 -5.50 -3.38 3.24
N TYR A 153 -4.94 -4.42 2.65
CA TYR A 153 -3.76 -5.11 3.20
C TYR A 153 -2.80 -5.51 2.09
N LEU A 154 -1.53 -5.65 2.47
CA LEU A 154 -0.45 -5.98 1.55
C LEU A 154 -0.55 -7.44 1.14
N VAL A 155 -0.42 -7.73 -0.15
CA VAL A 155 -0.21 -9.11 -0.61
C VAL A 155 1.26 -9.46 -0.40
N THR A 156 1.52 -10.56 0.28
CA THR A 156 2.86 -11.03 0.62
C THR A 156 3.22 -12.27 -0.19
N CYS A 157 4.50 -12.61 -0.25
CA CYS A 157 4.97 -13.75 -1.04
C CYS A 157 4.84 -15.10 -0.33
N GLY A 158 4.71 -15.06 0.99
CA GLY A 158 4.65 -16.21 1.87
C GLY A 158 4.23 -15.78 3.27
N PRO A 159 4.20 -16.72 4.22
CA PRO A 159 3.96 -16.42 5.63
C PRO A 159 5.00 -15.48 6.25
N GLU A 160 4.66 -14.92 7.41
CA GLU A 160 5.66 -14.36 8.33
C GLU A 160 6.53 -15.48 8.93
N GLY A 161 7.82 -15.49 8.58
CA GLY A 161 8.79 -16.43 9.17
C GLY A 161 9.98 -16.73 8.25
N GLU A 162 11.15 -16.97 8.84
CA GLU A 162 12.42 -17.20 8.11
C GLU A 162 12.48 -18.54 7.35
N HIS A 163 11.53 -19.45 7.60
CA HIS A 163 11.57 -20.83 7.08
C HIS A 163 10.30 -21.25 6.33
N ASP A 164 9.37 -20.32 6.13
CA ASP A 164 8.12 -20.67 5.51
C ASP A 164 8.22 -20.63 3.99
N ALA A 165 7.66 -21.68 3.36
CA ALA A 165 7.61 -21.78 1.92
C ALA A 165 6.75 -20.64 1.33
N PRO A 166 7.11 -20.10 0.16
CA PRO A 166 6.26 -19.17 -0.57
C PRO A 166 4.84 -19.73 -0.78
N TRP A 167 3.88 -18.83 -0.99
CA TRP A 167 2.52 -19.24 -1.33
C TRP A 167 2.48 -20.08 -2.62
N PRO A 168 1.47 -20.96 -2.79
CA PRO A 168 1.32 -21.73 -4.02
C PRO A 168 1.30 -20.84 -5.27
N GLY A 169 2.15 -21.16 -6.25
CA GLY A 169 2.30 -20.37 -7.49
C GLY A 169 3.13 -19.10 -7.33
N VAL A 170 3.78 -18.90 -6.18
CA VAL A 170 4.74 -17.83 -5.91
C VAL A 170 6.12 -18.47 -5.68
N ARG A 171 7.17 -17.83 -6.20
CA ARG A 171 8.57 -18.19 -5.98
C ARG A 171 9.32 -16.97 -5.50
N GLN A 172 10.28 -17.15 -4.60
CA GLN A 172 11.19 -16.05 -4.24
C GLN A 172 12.20 -15.81 -5.36
N ASP A 173 12.45 -14.54 -5.65
CA ASP A 173 13.59 -14.14 -6.47
C ASP A 173 14.86 -14.22 -5.61
N PRO A 174 15.94 -14.90 -6.06
CA PRO A 174 17.23 -14.94 -5.36
C PRO A 174 17.82 -13.56 -5.02
N GLN A 175 17.38 -12.50 -5.67
CA GLN A 175 17.85 -11.12 -5.52
C GLN A 175 16.91 -10.26 -4.66
N GLY A 176 15.86 -10.84 -4.08
CA GLY A 176 14.77 -10.16 -3.38
C GLY A 176 13.59 -9.85 -4.30
N GLY A 177 12.37 -9.94 -3.77
CA GLY A 177 11.13 -9.87 -4.57
C GLY A 177 10.56 -11.26 -4.89
N CYS A 178 9.47 -11.29 -5.68
CA CYS A 178 8.68 -12.50 -5.86
C CYS A 178 8.22 -12.70 -7.30
N ILE A 179 8.34 -13.91 -7.78
CA ILE A 179 7.91 -14.30 -9.12
C ILE A 179 6.59 -15.06 -8.96
N VAL A 180 5.55 -14.61 -9.65
CA VAL A 180 4.24 -15.27 -9.65
C VAL A 180 3.96 -15.95 -10.98
N ASP A 181 3.30 -17.11 -10.93
CA ASP A 181 2.98 -17.89 -12.13
C ASP A 181 1.73 -17.36 -12.88
N GLY A 182 1.08 -16.30 -12.36
CA GLY A 182 0.00 -15.58 -13.03
C GLY A 182 -1.09 -15.04 -12.09
N PRO A 183 -2.21 -14.55 -12.63
CA PRO A 183 -3.31 -13.93 -11.87
C PRO A 183 -3.87 -14.81 -10.74
N ALA A 184 -3.98 -16.12 -10.97
CA ALA A 184 -4.51 -17.05 -9.97
C ALA A 184 -3.61 -17.15 -8.73
N ALA A 185 -2.28 -17.08 -8.92
CA ALA A 185 -1.31 -17.10 -7.82
C ALA A 185 -1.41 -15.82 -6.97
N VAL A 186 -1.57 -14.65 -7.60
CA VAL A 186 -1.76 -13.38 -6.88
C VAL A 186 -3.03 -13.41 -6.02
N ARG A 187 -4.14 -13.94 -6.57
CA ARG A 187 -5.41 -14.06 -5.85
C ARG A 187 -5.32 -15.03 -4.67
N GLU A 188 -4.61 -16.14 -4.83
CA GLU A 188 -4.38 -17.08 -3.72
C GLU A 188 -3.46 -16.49 -2.64
N ALA A 189 -2.38 -15.82 -3.04
CA ALA A 189 -1.50 -15.10 -2.14
C ALA A 189 -2.29 -14.06 -1.32
N ALA A 190 -3.14 -13.26 -1.97
CA ALA A 190 -4.01 -12.29 -1.31
C ALA A 190 -4.89 -12.93 -0.23
N ARG A 191 -5.59 -14.02 -0.54
CA ARG A 191 -6.41 -14.74 0.46
C ARG A 191 -5.60 -15.22 1.67
N ARG A 192 -4.37 -15.68 1.45
CA ARG A 192 -3.50 -16.18 2.54
C ARG A 192 -2.91 -15.05 3.37
N SER A 193 -2.50 -13.96 2.72
CA SER A 193 -1.99 -12.75 3.39
C SER A 193 -3.01 -12.17 4.37
N ARG A 194 -4.32 -12.27 4.06
CA ARG A 194 -5.39 -11.81 4.96
C ARG A 194 -5.33 -12.43 6.35
N ALA A 195 -4.95 -13.71 6.46
CA ALA A 195 -4.94 -14.43 7.72
C ALA A 195 -3.81 -13.99 8.67
N GLN A 196 -2.89 -13.16 8.18
CA GLN A 196 -1.67 -12.76 8.89
C GLN A 196 -1.58 -11.25 9.12
N GLN A 197 -2.59 -10.50 8.67
CA GLN A 197 -2.58 -9.04 8.71
C GLN A 197 -3.94 -8.52 9.16
N ASP A 198 -3.91 -7.52 10.04
CA ASP A 198 -5.10 -6.75 10.38
C ASP A 198 -5.48 -5.78 9.26
N GLY A 199 -4.48 -5.32 8.49
CA GLY A 199 -4.63 -4.37 7.40
C GLY A 199 -4.93 -2.94 7.88
N MET A 200 -5.28 -2.08 6.93
CA MET A 200 -5.64 -0.69 7.14
C MET A 200 -7.07 -0.46 6.67
N HIS A 201 -7.92 -0.05 7.60
CA HIS A 201 -9.27 0.39 7.27
C HIS A 201 -9.21 1.82 6.74
N PHE A 202 -9.86 2.12 5.64
CA PHE A 202 -10.01 3.46 5.10
C PHE A 202 -11.49 3.82 4.98
N ARG A 203 -11.79 5.10 5.18
CA ARG A 203 -13.12 5.66 4.96
C ARG A 203 -13.05 6.92 4.12
N TRP A 204 -13.99 7.05 3.20
CA TRP A 204 -14.21 8.26 2.43
C TRP A 204 -14.78 9.36 3.34
N ILE A 205 -14.21 10.56 3.26
CA ILE A 205 -14.59 11.69 4.09
C ILE A 205 -15.46 12.67 3.33
N ARG A 206 -14.97 13.12 2.17
CA ARG A 206 -15.64 14.06 1.27
C ARG A 206 -14.91 14.19 -0.06
N GLU A 207 -15.56 14.82 -1.02
CA GLU A 207 -14.90 15.31 -2.23
C GLU A 207 -13.76 16.28 -1.91
N ALA A 208 -12.70 16.22 -2.71
CA ALA A 208 -11.58 17.14 -2.62
C ALA A 208 -12.00 18.51 -3.16
N ARG A 209 -11.53 19.55 -2.49
CA ARG A 209 -11.80 20.95 -2.80
C ARG A 209 -10.50 21.65 -3.17
N THR A 210 -10.59 22.77 -3.89
CA THR A 210 -9.41 23.52 -4.34
C THR A 210 -8.51 23.96 -3.18
N ASP A 211 -9.08 24.28 -2.03
CA ASP A 211 -8.38 24.72 -0.82
C ASP A 211 -7.67 23.59 -0.06
N ASP A 212 -7.94 22.32 -0.35
CA ASP A 212 -7.20 21.18 0.22
C ASP A 212 -5.75 21.10 -0.25
N PHE A 213 -5.45 21.75 -1.37
CA PHE A 213 -4.12 21.78 -1.96
C PHE A 213 -3.35 23.06 -1.58
N ALA A 214 -4.00 24.01 -0.91
CA ALA A 214 -3.33 25.22 -0.44
C ALA A 214 -2.30 24.83 0.62
N LYS A 215 -1.01 25.02 0.31
CA LYS A 215 0.17 24.67 1.14
C LYS A 215 0.66 23.22 1.06
N VAL A 216 0.13 22.41 0.14
CA VAL A 216 0.72 21.11 -0.20
C VAL A 216 1.46 21.25 -1.52
N ARG A 217 2.75 20.91 -1.53
CA ARG A 217 3.50 20.89 -2.78
C ARG A 217 3.01 19.70 -3.62
N ARG A 218 2.85 19.92 -4.93
CA ARG A 218 2.66 18.82 -5.88
C ARG A 218 3.99 18.16 -6.19
#